data_AF-A0A956LB20-F1
#
_entry.id   AF-A0A956LB20-F1
#
_cell.length_a   1.000
_cell.length_b   1.000
_cell.length_c   1.000
_cell.angle_alpha   90.00
_cell.angle_beta   90.00
_cell.angle_gamma   90.00
#
_symmetry.space_group_name_H-M   'P 1'
#
loop_
_entity.id
_entity.type
_entity.pdbx_description
1 polymer ?
#
loop_
_entity_poly.entity_id
_entity_poly.type
_entity_poly.pdbx_seq_one_letter_code
_entity_poly.pdbx_strand_id
1 'polypeptide(L)' 'MSNTATLIIDGKEITLPITTGSEGERALDIARLRDETGLVTLDSGYKNTGATISAITFLDGEQGVLRYRGYPI' A
#
# COMPACT_ATOMS: atom_id res chain seq x y z
N MET A 1 1.12 18.48 0.54
CA MET A 1 -0.30 18.27 0.18
C MET A 1 -0.65 16.85 0.58
N SER A 2 -1.77 16.65 1.29
CA SER A 2 -2.22 15.31 1.69
C SER A 2 -2.62 14.51 0.44
N ASN A 3 -1.84 13.48 0.10
CA ASN A 3 -2.13 12.61 -1.02
C ASN A 3 -3.17 11.58 -0.57
N THR A 4 -4.38 11.64 -1.11
CA THR A 4 -5.51 10.80 -0.72
C THR A 4 -6.20 10.22 -1.95
N ALA A 5 -6.80 9.05 -1.80
CA ALA A 5 -7.69 8.45 -2.80
C ALA A 5 -9.13 8.49 -2.30
N THR A 6 -10.09 8.58 -3.22
CA THR A 6 -11.51 8.45 -2.89
C THR A 6 -11.99 7.06 -3.32
N LEU A 7 -12.63 6.35 -2.39
CA LEU A 7 -13.33 5.09 -2.69
C LEU A 7 -14.84 5.32 -2.53
N ILE A 8 -15.60 4.98 -3.57
CA ILE A 8 -17.06 5.14 -3.59
C ILE A 8 -17.69 3.75 -3.55
N ILE A 9 -18.47 3.47 -2.52
CA ILE A 9 -19.17 2.19 -2.30
C ILE A 9 -20.63 2.51 -1.96
N ASP A 10 -21.57 1.95 -2.73
CA ASP A 10 -23.02 2.11 -2.49
C ASP A 10 -23.46 3.58 -2.33
N GLY A 11 -22.79 4.50 -3.06
CA GLY A 11 -23.05 5.95 -2.99
C GLY A 11 -22.41 6.67 -1.79
N LYS A 12 -21.70 5.96 -0.93
CA LYS A 12 -20.88 6.54 0.14
C LYS A 12 -19.45 6.75 -0.35
N GLU A 13 -18.96 7.98 -0.21
CA GLU A 13 -17.57 8.30 -0.46
C GLU A 13 -16.75 8.20 0.84
N ILE A 14 -15.61 7.53 0.75
CA ILE A 14 -14.60 7.51 1.82
C ILE A 14 -13.26 7.98 1.26
N THR A 15 -12.48 8.61 2.13
CA THR A 15 -11.15 9.11 1.80
C THR A 15 -10.10 8.21 2.42
N LEU A 16 -9.28 7.58 1.58
CA LEU A 16 -8.19 6.72 1.99
C LEU A 16 -6.86 7.49 1.87
N PRO A 17 -6.06 7.59 2.94
CA PRO A 17 -4.71 8.15 2.86
C PRO A 17 -3.83 7.34 1.91
N ILE A 18 -2.90 8.02 1.23
CA ILE A 18 -1.88 7.36 0.42
C ILE A 18 -0.53 7.49 1.14
N THR A 19 0.09 6.35 1.43
CA THR A 19 1.46 6.28 1.93
C THR A 19 2.40 6.03 0.75
N THR A 20 3.53 6.73 0.73
CA THR A 20 4.58 6.54 -0.29
C THR A 20 5.84 5.99 0.38
N GLY A 21 6.35 4.87 -0.14
CA GLY A 21 7.61 4.26 0.26
C GLY A 21 8.82 5.06 -0.22
N SER A 22 10.01 4.71 0.30
CA SER A 22 11.26 5.39 -0.07
C SER A 22 11.68 5.16 -1.51
N GLU A 23 11.20 4.10 -2.16
CA GLU A 23 11.48 3.77 -3.56
C GLU A 23 10.29 4.13 -4.48
N GLY A 24 9.34 4.92 -3.97
CA GLY A 24 8.24 5.50 -4.75
C GLY A 24 6.97 4.65 -4.82
N GLU A 25 6.92 3.51 -4.13
CA GLU A 25 5.75 2.64 -4.06
C GLU A 25 4.62 3.34 -3.32
N ARG A 26 3.41 3.29 -3.87
CA ARG A 26 2.24 3.94 -3.27
C ARG A 26 1.29 2.90 -2.75
N ALA A 27 0.88 3.04 -1.51
CA ALA A 27 -0.09 2.16 -0.85
C ALA A 27 -1.30 2.96 -0.36
N LEU A 28 -2.49 2.35 -0.48
CA LEU A 28 -3.71 2.86 0.14
C LEU A 28 -3.74 2.39 1.59
N ASP A 29 -3.86 3.32 2.53
CA ASP A 29 -4.11 2.99 3.92
C ASP A 29 -5.58 2.64 4.11
N ILE A 30 -5.85 1.35 4.30
CA ILE A 30 -7.19 0.78 4.50
C ILE A 30 -7.48 0.46 5.96
N ALA A 31 -6.69 0.95 6.92
CA ALA A 31 -6.85 0.61 8.34
C ALA A 31 -8.25 0.90 8.89
N ARG A 32 -8.93 1.94 8.36
CA ARG A 32 -10.28 2.35 8.75
C ARG A 32 -11.39 1.82 7.84
N LEU A 33 -11.05 1.08 6.78
CA LEU A 33 -12.01 0.65 5.76
C LEU A 33 -13.17 -0.13 6.37
N ARG A 34 -12.87 -1.10 7.23
CA ARG A 34 -13.89 -1.95 7.86
C ARG A 34 -14.78 -1.17 8.82
N ASP A 35 -14.21 -0.25 9.59
CA ASP A 35 -14.97 0.56 10.53
C ASP A 35 -15.91 1.54 9.82
N GLU A 36 -15.51 2.04 8.64
CA GLU A 36 -16.29 3.01 7.88
C GLU A 36 -17.30 2.37 6.92
N THR A 37 -17.04 1.17 6.41
CA THR A 37 -17.86 0.54 5.36
C THR A 37 -18.43 -0.83 5.74
N GLY A 38 -17.91 -1.47 6.78
CA GLY A 38 -18.20 -2.87 7.11
C GLY A 38 -17.51 -3.89 6.21
N LEU A 39 -16.77 -3.44 5.18
CA LEU A 39 -16.13 -4.30 4.19
C LEU A 39 -14.70 -4.66 4.57
N VAL A 40 -14.21 -5.74 3.96
CA VAL A 40 -12.80 -6.17 4.00
C VAL A 40 -12.29 -6.31 2.58
N THR A 41 -10.97 -6.14 2.39
CA THR A 41 -10.34 -6.47 1.12
C THR A 41 -10.18 -7.99 1.02
N LEU A 42 -10.37 -8.52 -0.19
CA LEU A 42 -10.10 -9.92 -0.50
C LEU A 42 -8.94 -9.99 -1.50
N ASP A 43 -7.77 -10.35 -0.99
CA ASP A 43 -6.53 -10.46 -1.77
C ASP A 43 -5.84 -11.80 -1.47
N SER A 44 -6.30 -12.85 -2.13
CA SER A 44 -5.78 -14.20 -1.96
C SER A 44 -4.28 -14.24 -2.29
N GLY A 45 -3.45 -14.50 -1.28
CA GLY A 45 -1.99 -14.53 -1.43
C GLY A 45 -1.29 -13.19 -1.21
N TYR A 46 -2.00 -12.14 -0.78
CA TYR A 46 -1.44 -10.83 -0.40
C TYR A 46 -0.62 -10.14 -1.50
N LYS A 47 -0.87 -10.47 -2.77
CA LYS A 47 -0.08 -9.94 -3.89
C LYS A 47 -0.20 -8.43 -4.04
N ASN A 48 -1.34 -7.86 -3.67
CA ASN A 48 -1.65 -6.44 -3.76
C ASN A 48 -1.64 -5.74 -2.39
N THR A 49 -1.29 -6.46 -1.32
CA THR A 49 -1.40 -5.98 0.05
C THR A 49 -0.02 -5.84 0.70
N GLY A 50 0.38 -4.59 0.95
CA GLY A 50 1.54 -4.29 1.79
C GLY A 50 1.21 -4.48 3.27
N ALA A 51 1.63 -5.59 3.88
CA ALA A 51 1.31 -5.91 5.27
C ALA A 51 2.15 -5.16 6.32
N THR A 52 3.31 -4.61 5.95
CA THR A 52 4.21 -3.93 6.89
C THR A 52 5.06 -2.87 6.20
N ILE A 53 5.53 -1.89 6.98
CA ILE A 53 6.56 -0.94 6.58
C ILE A 53 7.91 -1.54 6.98
N SER A 54 8.80 -1.71 6.01
CA SER A 54 10.14 -2.26 6.23
C SER A 54 11.21 -1.35 5.67
N ALA A 55 12.35 -1.32 6.35
CA ALA A 55 13.57 -0.63 5.90
C ALA A 55 14.75 -1.62 5.71
N ILE A 56 14.47 -2.93 5.62
CA ILE A 56 15.50 -3.98 5.59
C ILE A 56 15.95 -4.28 4.16
N THR A 57 15.02 -4.61 3.27
CA THR A 57 15.30 -5.06 1.90
C THR A 57 14.33 -4.40 0.95
N PHE A 58 14.83 -4.03 -0.23
CA PHE A 58 14.03 -3.61 -1.38
C PHE A 58 14.31 -4.55 -2.55
N LEU A 59 13.25 -4.93 -3.28
CA LEU A 59 13.29 -5.80 -4.43
C LEU A 59 12.39 -5.23 -5.52
N ASP A 60 12.95 -5.05 -6.72
CA ASP A 60 12.20 -4.81 -7.95
C ASP A 60 12.56 -5.93 -8.94
N GLY A 61 11.63 -6.85 -9.17
CA GLY A 61 11.84 -8.00 -10.04
C GLY A 61 11.81 -7.65 -11.54
N GLU A 62 11.17 -6.56 -11.93
CA GLU A 62 11.11 -6.13 -13.33
C GLU A 62 12.41 -5.47 -13.77
N GLN A 63 13.00 -4.68 -12.86
CA GLN A 63 14.29 -4.02 -13.09
C GLN A 63 15.49 -4.85 -12.62
N GLY A 64 15.26 -5.99 -11.97
CA GLY A 64 16.32 -6.84 -11.42
C GLY A 64 17.10 -6.20 -10.28
N VAL A 65 16.45 -5.34 -9.48
CA VAL A 65 17.08 -4.65 -8.34
C VAL A 65 16.86 -5.44 -7.07
N LEU A 66 17.93 -5.71 -6.34
CA LEU A 66 17.89 -6.23 -4.96
C LEU A 66 18.84 -5.40 -4.10
N ARG A 67 18.33 -4.85 -2.99
CA ARG A 67 19.11 -4.04 -2.05
C ARG A 67 18.90 -4.47 -0.62
N TYR A 68 19.97 -4.52 0.16
CA TYR A 68 19.95 -4.67 1.62
C TYR A 68 20.34 -3.37 2.28
N ARG A 69 19.43 -2.78 3.06
CA ARG A 69 19.61 -1.44 3.67
C ARG A 69 20.04 -0.37 2.65
N GLY A 70 19.58 -0.51 1.40
CA GLY A 70 19.91 0.39 0.29
C GLY A 70 21.17 0.03 -0.51
N TYR A 71 22.00 -0.92 -0.04
CA TYR A 71 23.19 -1.37 -0.77
C TYR A 71 22.83 -2.49 -1.75
N PRO A 72 23.23 -2.40 -3.05
CA PRO A 72 23.00 -3.47 -4.01
C PRO A 72 23.80 -4.74 -3.64
N ILE A 73 23.33 -5.88 -4.11
CA ILE A 73 24.07 -7.16 -4.04
C ILE A 73 25.16 -7.25 -5.11
#